data_AF-A0A9D6UTL9-F1
#
_entry.id   AF-A0A9D6UTL9-F1
#
_cell.length_a   1.000
_cell.length_b   1.000
_cell.length_c   1.000
_cell.angle_alpha   90.00
_cell.angle_beta   90.00
_cell.angle_gamma   90.00
#
_symmetry.space_group_name_H-M   'P 1'
#
loop_
_entity.id
_entity.type
_entity.pdbx_description
1 polymer ?
#
loop_
_entity_poly.entity_id
_entity_poly.type
_entity_poly.pdbx_seq_one_letter_code
_entity_poly.pdbx_strand_id
1 'polypeptide(L)'
;MASPRPLLLVAATSVALLSCSTSKAPQPPKPGTPGFYWLAGQASFKKGDFAGAAKNLSNVARSEHENKAAARLLLTAIYSGQAQGDMEWVAALDAGLKVARTRQLEFRRLISAARSSAHQNAMQCGEQGHTFMGTVSADEVTLSCGIPDIARDTPSELEKIEKGALPQPTEVEQIHSQMLNRGVLLSLARLTGGGDVEKAKSAFAAGPVKLSRQQLQMYLAGEFVLAADLYTSKKLDMAGRLKVMCDEATEALASVPPSPERAKLEKKIAELMKPAPKT
;
A
#
# COMPACT_ATOMS: atom_id res chain seq x y z
N MET A 1 -58.48 82.88 3.00
CA MET A 1 -57.13 83.47 3.18
C MET A 1 -56.27 82.47 3.94
N ALA A 2 -54.98 82.37 3.55
CA ALA A 2 -53.86 81.66 4.19
C ALA A 2 -53.74 80.12 4.02
N SER A 3 -53.12 79.75 2.89
CA SER A 3 -51.93 78.89 2.64
C SER A 3 -51.58 77.62 3.47
N PRO A 4 -50.88 76.63 2.85
CA PRO A 4 -50.82 75.21 3.24
C PRO A 4 -49.45 74.73 3.77
N ARG A 5 -49.34 73.44 4.17
CA ARG A 5 -48.17 72.49 4.09
C ARG A 5 -48.34 71.31 5.07
N PRO A 6 -47.61 70.17 4.94
CA PRO A 6 -47.39 69.33 3.76
C PRO A 6 -47.56 67.80 4.05
N LEU A 7 -47.51 67.01 2.97
CA LEU A 7 -47.42 65.55 2.90
C LEU A 7 -46.28 64.97 3.76
N LEU A 8 -46.53 63.88 4.50
CA LEU A 8 -45.51 63.05 5.14
C LEU A 8 -45.68 61.60 4.67
N LEU A 9 -44.78 61.17 3.79
CA LEU A 9 -44.68 59.82 3.23
C LEU A 9 -43.92 58.95 4.24
N VAL A 10 -44.58 57.95 4.84
CA VAL A 10 -43.94 56.97 5.73
C VAL A 10 -43.42 55.81 4.88
N ALA A 11 -42.09 55.74 4.69
CA ALA A 11 -41.42 54.57 4.13
C ALA A 11 -41.04 53.62 5.28
N ALA A 12 -41.75 52.51 5.40
CA ALA A 12 -41.44 51.44 6.36
C ALA A 12 -40.37 50.51 5.78
N THR A 13 -39.12 50.67 6.19
CA THR A 13 -38.02 49.75 5.92
C THR A 13 -38.16 48.51 6.79
N SER A 14 -38.66 47.42 6.20
CA SER A 14 -38.65 46.09 6.81
C SER A 14 -37.25 45.48 6.64
N VAL A 15 -36.43 45.54 7.70
CA VAL A 15 -35.17 44.80 7.78
C VAL A 15 -35.49 43.33 8.03
N ALA A 16 -35.52 42.54 6.97
CA ALA A 16 -35.56 41.08 7.06
C ALA A 16 -34.16 40.55 7.39
N LEU A 17 -33.93 40.17 8.65
CA LEU A 17 -32.77 39.38 9.07
C LEU A 17 -32.92 37.95 8.51
N LEU A 18 -32.43 37.73 7.29
CA LEU A 18 -32.22 36.39 6.73
C LEU A 18 -31.03 35.74 7.43
N SER A 19 -31.27 35.09 8.56
CA SER A 19 -30.38 34.06 9.11
C SER A 19 -30.46 32.80 8.24
N CYS A 20 -29.79 32.81 7.09
CA CYS A 20 -29.54 31.61 6.31
C CYS A 20 -28.31 30.88 6.88
N SER A 21 -28.55 30.04 7.88
CA SER A 21 -27.65 28.94 8.25
C SER A 21 -27.55 27.97 7.06
N THR A 22 -26.69 28.31 6.09
CA THR A 22 -26.25 27.35 5.08
C THR A 22 -25.03 26.63 5.66
N SER A 23 -25.26 25.39 6.10
CA SER A 23 -24.24 24.41 6.37
C SER A 23 -23.36 24.24 5.12
N LYS A 24 -22.34 25.07 4.99
CA LYS A 24 -21.31 24.91 3.95
C LYS A 24 -20.59 23.61 4.28
N ALA A 25 -20.84 22.57 3.48
CA ALA A 25 -19.95 21.43 3.43
C ALA A 25 -18.50 21.97 3.29
N PRO A 26 -17.52 21.39 4.00
CA PRO A 26 -16.14 21.84 3.93
C PRO A 26 -15.72 21.98 2.47
N GLN A 27 -15.15 23.13 2.08
CA GLN A 27 -14.68 23.31 0.72
C GLN A 27 -13.66 22.22 0.39
N PRO A 28 -13.72 21.61 -0.81
CA PRO A 28 -12.76 20.58 -1.18
C PRO A 28 -11.33 21.16 -1.14
N PRO A 29 -10.34 20.38 -0.69
CA PRO A 29 -8.95 20.82 -0.66
C PRO A 29 -8.47 21.35 -2.01
N LYS A 30 -7.72 22.45 -1.99
CA LYS A 30 -7.20 23.07 -3.22
C LYS A 30 -6.18 22.15 -3.90
N PRO A 31 -6.16 22.06 -5.25
CA PRO A 31 -5.14 21.33 -5.97
C PRO A 31 -3.71 21.71 -5.54
N GLY A 32 -2.84 20.72 -5.40
CA GLY A 32 -1.45 20.91 -4.94
C GLY A 32 -1.26 20.97 -3.42
N THR A 33 -2.33 20.90 -2.63
CA THR A 33 -2.23 20.82 -1.15
C THR A 33 -2.14 19.38 -0.66
N PRO A 34 -1.57 19.11 0.53
CA PRO A 34 -1.55 17.76 1.12
C PRO A 34 -2.94 17.12 1.24
N GLY A 35 -3.98 17.90 1.59
CA GLY A 35 -5.35 17.40 1.65
C GLY A 35 -5.88 16.95 0.27
N PHE A 36 -5.51 17.65 -0.80
CA PHE A 36 -5.86 17.24 -2.16
C PHE A 36 -5.16 15.93 -2.55
N TYR A 37 -3.85 15.82 -2.26
CA TYR A 37 -3.10 14.60 -2.51
C TYR A 37 -3.63 13.42 -1.71
N TRP A 38 -4.09 13.64 -0.47
CA TRP A 38 -4.71 12.59 0.33
C TRP A 38 -5.98 12.05 -0.32
N LEU A 39 -6.90 12.91 -0.74
CA LEU A 39 -8.14 12.49 -1.40
C LEU A 39 -7.87 11.83 -2.76
N ALA A 40 -6.97 12.39 -3.57
CA ALA A 40 -6.58 11.81 -4.85
C ALA A 40 -5.91 10.43 -4.67
N GLY A 41 -5.05 10.30 -3.66
CA GLY A 41 -4.39 9.05 -3.30
C GLY A 41 -5.39 7.96 -2.93
N GLN A 42 -6.35 8.28 -2.06
CA GLN A 42 -7.43 7.34 -1.71
C GLN A 42 -8.29 6.94 -2.92
N ALA A 43 -8.62 7.90 -3.79
CA ALA A 43 -9.42 7.63 -4.98
C ALA A 43 -8.70 6.69 -5.96
N SER A 44 -7.40 6.92 -6.23
CA SER A 44 -6.58 6.02 -7.04
C SER A 44 -6.44 4.65 -6.37
N PHE A 45 -6.19 4.63 -5.05
CA PHE A 45 -6.04 3.40 -4.28
C PHE A 45 -7.28 2.50 -4.38
N LYS A 46 -8.48 3.07 -4.17
CA LYS A 46 -9.75 2.34 -4.27
C LYS A 46 -9.98 1.74 -5.66
N LYS A 47 -9.50 2.41 -6.72
CA LYS A 47 -9.61 1.95 -8.11
C LYS A 47 -8.55 0.90 -8.49
N GLY A 48 -7.61 0.59 -7.61
CA GLY A 48 -6.46 -0.27 -7.93
C GLY A 48 -5.39 0.43 -8.78
N ASP A 49 -5.48 1.76 -8.98
CA ASP A 49 -4.42 2.56 -9.60
C ASP A 49 -3.32 2.82 -8.56
N PHE A 50 -2.51 1.80 -8.27
CA PHE A 50 -1.49 1.91 -7.22
C PHE A 50 -0.33 2.83 -7.61
N ALA A 51 -0.07 3.03 -8.90
CA ALA A 51 0.92 4.00 -9.35
C ALA A 51 0.47 5.44 -9.04
N GLY A 52 -0.78 5.78 -9.38
CA GLY A 52 -1.37 7.06 -9.01
C GLY A 52 -1.54 7.23 -7.50
N ALA A 53 -1.90 6.16 -6.79
CA ALA A 53 -1.99 6.16 -5.33
C ALA A 53 -0.63 6.46 -4.71
N ALA A 54 0.42 5.72 -5.08
CA ALA A 54 1.77 5.90 -4.54
C ALA A 54 2.30 7.31 -4.80
N LYS A 55 2.09 7.86 -6.00
CA LYS A 55 2.47 9.23 -6.34
C LYS A 55 1.81 10.26 -5.41
N ASN A 56 0.51 10.16 -5.22
CA ASN A 56 -0.24 11.12 -4.40
C ASN A 56 0.08 10.95 -2.90
N LEU A 57 0.07 9.71 -2.39
CA LEU A 57 0.37 9.40 -0.99
C LEU A 57 1.80 9.80 -0.60
N SER A 58 2.76 9.70 -1.53
CA SER A 58 4.14 10.17 -1.30
C SER A 58 4.22 11.68 -0.99
N ASN A 59 3.37 12.50 -1.62
CA ASN A 59 3.31 13.93 -1.31
C ASN A 59 2.75 14.17 0.10
N VAL A 60 1.75 13.38 0.52
CA VAL A 60 1.21 13.44 1.88
C VAL A 60 2.27 13.02 2.91
N ALA A 61 2.96 11.91 2.66
CA ALA A 61 3.99 11.34 3.54
C ALA A 61 5.20 12.29 3.77
N ARG A 62 5.46 13.20 2.82
CA ARG A 62 6.53 14.22 2.92
C ARG A 62 6.09 15.53 3.57
N SER A 63 4.81 15.68 3.87
CA SER A 63 4.24 16.90 4.46
C SER A 63 3.94 16.75 5.95
N GLU A 64 3.62 17.84 6.63
CA GLU A 64 3.13 17.84 8.03
C GLU A 64 1.59 17.72 8.10
N HIS A 65 1.03 16.83 7.29
CA HIS A 65 -0.41 16.56 7.27
C HIS A 65 -0.79 15.52 8.32
N GLU A 66 -2.00 15.63 8.89
CA GLU A 66 -2.54 14.67 9.88
C GLU A 66 -2.49 13.21 9.38
N ASN A 67 -2.70 13.00 8.08
CA ASN A 67 -2.71 11.67 7.45
C ASN A 67 -1.32 11.19 6.99
N LYS A 68 -0.24 11.83 7.41
CA LYS A 68 1.15 11.44 7.04
C LYS A 68 1.46 10.00 7.42
N ALA A 69 1.09 9.57 8.63
CA ALA A 69 1.30 8.20 9.10
C ALA A 69 0.47 7.19 8.28
N ALA A 70 -0.82 7.47 8.08
CA ALA A 70 -1.70 6.65 7.24
C ALA A 70 -1.18 6.53 5.80
N ALA A 71 -0.68 7.62 5.22
CA ALA A 71 -0.10 7.61 3.87
C ALA A 71 1.14 6.71 3.78
N ARG A 72 2.06 6.78 4.76
CA ARG A 72 3.24 5.90 4.80
C ARG A 72 2.87 4.43 4.96
N LEU A 73 1.88 4.14 5.79
CA LEU A 73 1.40 2.79 5.98
C LEU A 73 0.82 2.20 4.68
N LEU A 74 0.01 2.98 3.98
CA LEU A 74 -0.53 2.60 2.67
C LEU A 74 0.57 2.44 1.61
N LEU A 75 1.56 3.34 1.58
CA LEU A 75 2.73 3.18 0.70
C LEU A 75 3.50 1.90 1.01
N THR A 76 3.69 1.58 2.28
CA THR A 76 4.34 0.33 2.71
C THR A 76 3.57 -0.89 2.19
N ALA A 77 2.23 -0.89 2.33
CA ALA A 77 1.37 -1.96 1.81
C ALA A 77 1.43 -2.09 0.28
N ILE A 78 1.44 -0.96 -0.44
CA ILE A 78 1.59 -0.95 -1.90
C ILE A 78 2.93 -1.57 -2.30
N TYR A 79 4.04 -1.03 -1.77
CA TYR A 79 5.38 -1.45 -2.19
C TYR A 79 5.71 -2.88 -1.77
N SER A 80 5.37 -3.28 -0.54
CA SER A 80 5.56 -4.67 -0.12
C SER A 80 4.71 -5.63 -0.97
N GLY A 81 3.44 -5.28 -1.18
CA GLY A 81 2.53 -6.08 -1.99
C GLY A 81 3.01 -6.24 -3.43
N GLN A 82 3.43 -5.16 -4.08
CA GLN A 82 3.97 -5.20 -5.44
C GLN A 82 5.27 -6.01 -5.51
N ALA A 83 6.16 -5.90 -4.53
CA ALA A 83 7.35 -6.74 -4.46
C ALA A 83 7.01 -8.23 -4.38
N GLN A 84 5.98 -8.61 -3.61
CA GLN A 84 5.51 -10.00 -3.54
C GLN A 84 4.83 -10.44 -4.85
N GLY A 85 4.02 -9.58 -5.47
CA GLY A 85 3.41 -9.86 -6.77
C GLY A 85 4.45 -10.11 -7.86
N ASP A 86 5.52 -9.31 -7.90
CA ASP A 86 6.66 -9.53 -8.79
C ASP A 86 7.36 -10.87 -8.49
N MET A 87 7.45 -11.27 -7.22
CA MET A 87 8.11 -12.53 -6.84
C MET A 87 7.30 -13.77 -7.20
N GLU A 88 5.97 -13.73 -7.04
CA GLU A 88 5.08 -14.77 -7.54
C GLU A 88 5.16 -14.85 -9.08
N TRP A 89 5.20 -13.70 -9.75
CA TRP A 89 5.36 -13.61 -11.19
C TRP A 89 6.70 -14.21 -11.69
N VAL A 90 7.80 -13.89 -11.01
CA VAL A 90 9.12 -14.48 -11.29
C VAL A 90 9.07 -16.00 -11.12
N ALA A 91 8.43 -16.52 -10.07
CA ALA A 91 8.34 -17.96 -9.84
C ALA A 91 7.61 -18.69 -10.99
N ALA A 92 6.50 -18.13 -11.46
CA ALA A 92 5.76 -18.68 -12.60
C ALA A 92 6.57 -18.64 -13.90
N LEU A 93 7.27 -17.53 -14.16
CA LEU A 93 8.15 -17.40 -15.32
C LEU A 93 9.36 -18.35 -15.25
N ASP A 94 9.97 -18.53 -14.08
CA ASP A 94 11.08 -19.46 -13.86
C ASP A 94 10.61 -20.92 -14.07
N ALA A 95 9.39 -21.26 -13.64
CA ALA A 95 8.79 -22.57 -13.93
C ALA A 95 8.58 -22.75 -15.44
N GLY A 96 7.99 -21.75 -16.10
CA GLY A 96 7.76 -21.74 -17.54
C GLY A 96 9.05 -21.86 -18.36
N LEU A 97 10.09 -21.10 -18.01
CA LEU A 97 11.37 -21.09 -18.71
C LEU A 97 12.03 -22.48 -18.76
N LYS A 98 11.87 -23.29 -17.70
CA LYS A 98 12.45 -24.64 -17.63
C LYS A 98 11.87 -25.60 -18.67
N VAL A 99 10.63 -25.37 -19.10
CA VAL A 99 9.91 -26.25 -20.04
C VAL A 99 9.61 -25.59 -21.39
N ALA A 100 9.86 -24.29 -21.51
CA ALA A 100 9.62 -23.51 -22.71
C ALA A 100 10.46 -24.00 -23.90
N ARG A 101 9.77 -24.38 -24.99
CA ARG A 101 10.39 -24.80 -26.26
C ARG A 101 10.74 -23.62 -27.16
N THR A 102 10.09 -22.48 -26.97
CA THR A 102 10.27 -21.24 -27.74
C THR A 102 10.30 -20.04 -26.81
N ARG A 103 10.69 -18.87 -27.32
CA ARG A 103 10.64 -17.57 -26.61
C ARG A 103 11.38 -17.52 -25.26
N GLN A 104 12.44 -18.32 -25.10
CA GLN A 104 13.21 -18.40 -23.84
C GLN A 104 13.91 -17.07 -23.49
N LEU A 105 14.29 -16.27 -24.49
CA LEU A 105 14.89 -14.96 -24.27
C LEU A 105 13.88 -13.99 -23.65
N GLU A 106 12.63 -14.06 -24.07
CA GLU A 106 11.53 -13.24 -23.55
C GLU A 106 11.22 -13.60 -22.10
N PHE A 107 11.17 -14.89 -21.76
CA PHE A 107 11.07 -15.33 -20.35
C PHE A 107 12.19 -14.73 -19.50
N ARG A 108 13.45 -14.86 -19.93
CA ARG A 108 14.61 -14.31 -19.20
C ARG A 108 14.52 -12.78 -19.05
N ARG A 109 14.08 -12.08 -20.08
CA ARG A 109 13.86 -10.62 -20.04
C ARG A 109 12.81 -10.24 -19.02
N LEU A 110 11.67 -10.94 -19.01
CA LEU A 110 10.58 -10.71 -18.06
C LEU A 110 11.01 -11.01 -16.62
N ILE A 111 11.74 -12.10 -16.39
CA ILE A 111 12.30 -12.45 -15.07
C ILE A 111 13.24 -11.33 -14.57
N SER A 112 14.14 -10.87 -15.43
CA SER A 112 15.08 -9.79 -15.07
C SER A 112 14.36 -8.48 -14.74
N ALA A 113 13.35 -8.11 -15.53
CA ALA A 113 12.53 -6.92 -15.31
C ALA A 113 11.73 -7.02 -13.99
N ALA A 114 11.07 -8.14 -13.75
CA ALA A 114 10.29 -8.38 -12.53
C ALA A 114 11.17 -8.43 -11.28
N ARG A 115 12.36 -9.04 -11.35
CA ARG A 115 13.35 -9.01 -10.25
C ARG A 115 13.84 -7.59 -9.94
N SER A 116 14.06 -6.78 -10.96
CA SER A 116 14.44 -5.38 -10.81
C SER A 116 13.32 -4.56 -10.16
N SER A 117 12.08 -4.78 -10.60
CA SER A 117 10.88 -4.16 -10.02
C SER A 117 10.68 -4.59 -8.55
N ALA A 118 10.78 -5.89 -8.26
CA ALA A 118 10.69 -6.44 -6.92
C ALA A 118 11.72 -5.80 -5.98
N HIS A 119 12.96 -5.64 -6.45
CA HIS A 119 14.01 -4.98 -5.69
C HIS A 119 13.66 -3.52 -5.35
N GLN A 120 13.25 -2.74 -6.35
CA GLN A 120 12.87 -1.34 -6.15
C GLN A 120 11.72 -1.21 -5.16
N ASN A 121 10.68 -2.03 -5.33
CA ASN A 121 9.51 -2.06 -4.44
C ASN A 121 9.90 -2.50 -3.02
N ALA A 122 10.73 -3.54 -2.86
CA ALA A 122 11.20 -3.97 -1.55
C ALA A 122 12.01 -2.88 -0.83
N MET A 123 12.86 -2.14 -1.55
CA MET A 123 13.62 -1.03 -0.96
C MET A 123 12.72 0.15 -0.56
N GLN A 124 11.72 0.48 -1.39
CA GLN A 124 10.73 1.50 -1.03
C GLN A 124 9.90 1.08 0.18
N CYS A 125 9.51 -0.20 0.29
CA CYS A 125 8.88 -0.75 1.49
C CYS A 125 9.77 -0.54 2.73
N GLY A 126 11.06 -0.88 2.62
CA GLY A 126 12.07 -0.66 3.67
C GLY A 126 12.10 0.80 4.13
N GLU A 127 12.26 1.74 3.19
CA GLU A 127 12.34 3.17 3.46
C GLU A 127 11.07 3.72 4.12
N GLN A 128 9.89 3.38 3.60
CA GLN A 128 8.62 3.85 4.15
C GLN A 128 8.35 3.26 5.53
N GLY A 129 8.63 1.97 5.72
CA GLY A 129 8.47 1.28 7.00
C GLY A 129 9.41 1.82 8.07
N HIS A 130 10.71 1.95 7.77
CA HIS A 130 11.71 2.52 8.67
C HIS A 130 11.31 3.94 9.12
N THR A 131 10.98 4.80 8.14
CA THR A 131 10.56 6.18 8.42
C THR A 131 9.27 6.21 9.24
N PHE A 132 8.34 5.30 8.99
CA PHE A 132 7.12 5.18 9.78
C PHE A 132 7.41 4.82 11.23
N MET A 133 8.27 3.83 11.49
CA MET A 133 8.67 3.45 12.85
C MET A 133 9.28 4.62 13.63
N GLY A 134 10.12 5.43 12.97
CA GLY A 134 10.77 6.60 13.59
C GLY A 134 9.87 7.82 13.79
N THR A 135 8.69 7.87 13.16
CA THR A 135 7.84 9.08 13.15
C THR A 135 6.47 8.90 13.79
N VAL A 136 6.05 7.67 14.09
CA VAL A 136 4.77 7.43 14.76
C VAL A 136 4.96 7.50 16.28
N SER A 137 4.58 8.66 16.83
CA SER A 137 4.43 8.86 18.28
C SER A 137 3.05 8.43 18.80
N ALA A 138 2.09 8.21 17.90
CA ALA A 138 0.71 7.86 18.24
C ALA A 138 0.58 6.36 18.58
N ASP A 139 -0.24 6.06 19.58
CA ASP A 139 -0.55 4.67 19.97
C ASP A 139 -1.45 3.96 18.95
N GLU A 140 -2.16 4.73 18.11
CA GLU A 140 -3.00 4.22 17.03
C GLU A 140 -2.86 5.02 15.73
N VAL A 141 -3.01 4.34 14.60
CA VAL A 141 -3.17 4.96 13.27
C VAL A 141 -4.54 4.57 12.73
N THR A 142 -5.28 5.56 12.26
CA THR A 142 -6.59 5.33 11.62
C THR A 142 -6.44 5.35 10.09
N LEU A 143 -6.93 4.30 9.45
CA LEU A 143 -7.06 4.20 7.99
C LEU A 143 -8.51 4.42 7.58
N SER A 144 -8.80 5.56 6.97
CA SER A 144 -10.14 5.92 6.49
C SER A 144 -10.37 5.58 5.01
N CYS A 145 -9.41 4.94 4.35
CA CYS A 145 -9.53 4.52 2.96
C CYS A 145 -10.30 3.19 2.84
N GLY A 146 -11.05 3.00 1.76
CA GLY A 146 -11.63 1.70 1.45
C GLY A 146 -10.59 0.70 0.93
N ILE A 147 -10.88 -0.59 1.02
CA ILE A 147 -10.11 -1.64 0.36
C ILE A 147 -10.32 -1.56 -1.17
N PRO A 148 -9.29 -1.78 -2.00
CA PRO A 148 -9.45 -1.83 -3.45
C PRO A 148 -10.35 -3.00 -3.87
N ASP A 149 -11.27 -2.73 -4.80
CA ASP A 149 -12.12 -3.76 -5.40
C ASP A 149 -11.39 -4.38 -6.60
N ILE A 150 -10.46 -5.27 -6.29
CA ILE A 150 -9.60 -5.94 -7.26
C ILE A 150 -9.67 -7.45 -7.10
N ALA A 151 -9.43 -8.17 -8.19
CA ALA A 151 -9.42 -9.61 -8.19
C ALA A 151 -8.40 -10.14 -7.18
N ARG A 152 -8.87 -11.02 -6.28
CA ARG A 152 -8.00 -11.65 -5.30
C ARG A 152 -7.29 -12.86 -5.87
N ASP A 153 -7.86 -13.57 -6.84
CA ASP A 153 -7.38 -14.89 -7.23
C ASP A 153 -6.15 -14.82 -8.15
N THR A 154 -5.34 -15.87 -8.11
CA THR A 154 -4.25 -16.04 -9.06
C THR A 154 -4.83 -16.09 -10.47
N PRO A 155 -4.33 -15.29 -11.43
CA PRO A 155 -4.79 -15.35 -12.81
C PRO A 155 -4.69 -16.76 -13.37
N SER A 156 -5.77 -17.27 -13.96
CA SER A 156 -5.82 -18.64 -14.49
C SER A 156 -4.81 -18.88 -15.61
N GLU A 157 -4.44 -17.81 -16.31
CA GLU A 157 -3.48 -17.75 -17.39
C GLU A 157 -2.04 -18.04 -16.91
N LEU A 158 -1.78 -17.90 -15.61
CA LEU A 158 -0.48 -18.19 -15.01
C LEU A 158 -0.09 -19.67 -15.20
N GLU A 159 -1.07 -20.58 -15.17
CA GLU A 159 -0.83 -22.01 -15.39
C GLU A 159 -0.28 -22.29 -16.80
N LYS A 160 -0.70 -21.52 -17.81
CA LYS A 160 -0.18 -21.64 -19.19
C LYS A 160 1.29 -21.19 -19.24
N ILE A 161 1.61 -20.12 -18.53
CA ILE A 161 2.97 -19.58 -18.44
C ILE A 161 3.89 -20.58 -17.75
N GLU A 162 3.46 -21.18 -16.64
CA GLU A 162 4.20 -22.23 -15.93
C GLU A 162 4.46 -23.46 -16.80
N LYS A 163 3.57 -23.76 -17.75
CA LYS A 163 3.74 -24.82 -18.76
C LYS A 163 4.59 -24.40 -19.96
N GLY A 164 5.21 -23.22 -19.92
CA GLY A 164 6.14 -22.70 -20.93
C GLY A 164 5.45 -22.03 -22.13
N ALA A 165 4.14 -21.80 -22.06
CA ALA A 165 3.40 -21.07 -23.09
C ALA A 165 3.27 -19.60 -22.69
N LEU A 166 4.14 -18.75 -23.25
CA LEU A 166 4.08 -17.30 -23.02
C LEU A 166 3.00 -16.65 -23.89
N PRO A 167 2.03 -15.93 -23.30
CA PRO A 167 1.02 -15.18 -24.06
C PRO A 167 1.58 -14.04 -24.91
N GLN A 168 0.69 -13.34 -25.61
CA GLN A 168 1.06 -12.13 -26.34
C GLN A 168 1.43 -10.99 -25.38
N PRO A 169 2.29 -10.03 -25.78
CA PRO A 169 2.83 -9.01 -24.87
C PRO A 169 1.78 -8.25 -24.05
N THR A 170 0.66 -7.85 -24.66
CA THR A 170 -0.42 -7.13 -23.94
C THR A 170 -1.07 -7.99 -22.84
N GLU A 171 -1.25 -9.28 -23.10
CA GLU A 171 -1.81 -10.21 -22.10
C GLU A 171 -0.79 -10.46 -20.98
N VAL A 172 0.50 -10.54 -21.30
CA VAL A 172 1.58 -10.62 -20.30
C VAL A 172 1.56 -9.40 -19.36
N GLU A 173 1.43 -8.19 -19.91
CA GLU A 173 1.33 -6.96 -19.11
C GLU A 173 0.08 -6.95 -18.21
N GLN A 174 -1.05 -7.44 -18.72
CA GLN A 174 -2.30 -7.55 -17.94
C GLN A 174 -2.17 -8.55 -16.79
N ILE A 175 -1.63 -9.74 -17.04
CA ILE A 175 -1.41 -10.76 -16.02
C ILE A 175 -0.45 -10.23 -14.95
N HIS A 176 0.66 -9.61 -15.37
CA HIS A 176 1.62 -9.03 -14.43
C HIS A 176 0.97 -7.94 -13.56
N SER A 177 0.18 -7.04 -14.16
CA SER A 177 -0.59 -6.03 -13.42
C SER A 177 -1.56 -6.64 -12.40
N GLN A 178 -2.25 -7.73 -12.77
CA GLN A 178 -3.12 -8.47 -11.83
C GLN A 178 -2.33 -9.09 -10.68
N MET A 179 -1.14 -9.65 -10.93
CA MET A 179 -0.26 -10.19 -9.89
C MET A 179 0.20 -9.11 -8.91
N LEU A 180 0.60 -7.94 -9.42
CA LEU A 180 0.96 -6.78 -8.59
C LEU A 180 -0.22 -6.34 -7.71
N ASN A 181 -1.40 -6.22 -8.31
CA ASN A 181 -2.61 -5.81 -7.59
C ASN A 181 -3.00 -6.80 -6.50
N ARG A 182 -3.00 -8.11 -6.83
CA ARG A 182 -3.22 -9.19 -5.87
C ARG A 182 -2.24 -9.10 -4.70
N GLY A 183 -0.95 -8.85 -4.97
CA GLY A 183 0.06 -8.67 -3.94
C GLY A 183 -0.28 -7.55 -2.95
N VAL A 184 -0.76 -6.39 -3.45
CA VAL A 184 -1.23 -5.29 -2.59
C VAL A 184 -2.42 -5.71 -1.72
N LEU A 185 -3.40 -6.42 -2.31
CA LEU A 185 -4.55 -6.91 -1.55
C LEU A 185 -4.12 -7.87 -0.43
N LEU A 186 -3.16 -8.77 -0.69
CA LEU A 186 -2.63 -9.69 0.32
C LEU A 186 -1.84 -8.96 1.41
N SER A 187 -1.13 -7.87 1.08
CA SER A 187 -0.48 -7.03 2.08
C SER A 187 -1.49 -6.32 2.99
N LEU A 188 -2.57 -5.77 2.42
CA LEU A 188 -3.68 -5.21 3.20
C LEU A 188 -4.37 -6.28 4.07
N ALA A 189 -4.49 -7.50 3.56
CA ALA A 189 -5.03 -8.61 4.33
C ALA A 189 -4.17 -8.92 5.56
N ARG A 190 -2.84 -8.87 5.44
CA ARG A 190 -1.94 -9.00 6.60
C ARG A 190 -2.04 -7.82 7.56
N LEU A 191 -2.23 -6.62 7.04
CA LEU A 191 -2.35 -5.40 7.84
C LEU A 191 -3.57 -5.39 8.77
N THR A 192 -4.74 -5.80 8.26
CA THR A 192 -6.01 -5.63 8.99
C THR A 192 -6.74 -6.94 9.30
N GLY A 193 -6.46 -8.02 8.56
CA GLY A 193 -7.18 -9.29 8.61
C GLY A 193 -6.34 -10.51 9.02
N GLY A 194 -5.09 -10.31 9.47
CA GLY A 194 -4.18 -11.41 9.82
C GLY A 194 -3.83 -12.31 8.63
N GLY A 195 -3.94 -11.80 7.40
CA GLY A 195 -3.73 -12.51 6.14
C GLY A 195 -5.02 -12.96 5.44
N ASP A 196 -6.19 -12.79 6.06
CA ASP A 196 -7.48 -13.13 5.48
C ASP A 196 -8.08 -11.93 4.72
N VAL A 197 -8.24 -12.09 3.40
CA VAL A 197 -8.77 -11.06 2.50
C VAL A 197 -10.22 -10.71 2.82
N GLU A 198 -11.05 -11.68 3.19
CA GLU A 198 -12.48 -11.41 3.48
C GLU A 198 -12.64 -10.71 4.83
N LYS A 199 -11.80 -11.05 5.82
CA LYS A 199 -11.72 -10.27 7.07
C LYS A 199 -11.25 -8.85 6.82
N ALA A 200 -10.25 -8.66 5.95
CA ALA A 200 -9.78 -7.33 5.59
C ALA A 200 -10.88 -6.52 4.90
N LYS A 201 -11.57 -7.09 3.92
CA LYS A 201 -12.74 -6.46 3.28
C LYS A 201 -13.80 -6.07 4.29
N SER A 202 -14.13 -6.97 5.22
CA SER A 202 -15.11 -6.72 6.28
C SER A 202 -14.68 -5.58 7.19
N ALA A 203 -13.39 -5.53 7.57
CA ALA A 203 -12.84 -4.47 8.41
C ALA A 203 -12.93 -3.10 7.72
N PHE A 204 -12.56 -3.01 6.44
CA PHE A 204 -12.64 -1.77 5.67
C PHE A 204 -14.08 -1.35 5.32
N ALA A 205 -15.02 -2.31 5.24
CA ALA A 205 -16.44 -2.01 5.05
C ALA A 205 -17.12 -1.50 6.33
N ALA A 206 -16.62 -1.87 7.51
CA ALA A 206 -17.17 -1.47 8.80
C ALA A 206 -16.90 0.01 9.16
N GLY A 207 -16.02 0.69 8.42
CA GLY A 207 -15.67 2.10 8.64
C GLY A 207 -14.16 2.30 8.76
N PRO A 208 -13.72 3.41 9.38
CA PRO A 208 -12.30 3.68 9.59
C PRO A 208 -11.63 2.57 10.42
N VAL A 209 -10.56 1.99 9.87
CA VAL A 209 -9.82 0.91 10.53
C VAL A 209 -8.79 1.51 11.48
N LYS A 210 -8.93 1.24 12.77
CA LYS A 210 -7.96 1.64 13.80
C LYS A 210 -6.95 0.53 14.03
N LEU A 211 -5.67 0.85 13.89
CA LEU A 211 -4.56 -0.07 14.06
C LEU A 211 -3.70 0.39 15.24
N SER A 212 -3.58 -0.48 16.24
CA SER A 212 -2.69 -0.24 17.38
C SER A 212 -1.22 -0.29 16.94
N ARG A 213 -0.36 0.41 17.69
CA ARG A 213 1.10 0.35 17.49
C ARG A 213 1.64 -1.07 17.42
N GLN A 214 1.14 -1.97 18.27
CA GLN A 214 1.55 -3.38 18.27
C GLN A 214 1.20 -4.09 16.95
N GLN A 215 -0.01 -3.87 16.43
CA GLN A 215 -0.43 -4.45 15.14
C GLN A 215 0.42 -3.92 14.00
N LEU A 216 0.71 -2.61 14.01
CA LEU A 216 1.55 -1.95 13.01
C LEU A 216 2.97 -2.50 13.01
N GLN A 217 3.56 -2.67 14.19
CA GLN A 217 4.90 -3.24 14.36
C GLN A 217 4.98 -4.70 13.91
N MET A 218 3.99 -5.52 14.27
CA MET A 218 3.89 -6.90 13.78
C MET A 218 3.75 -6.97 12.26
N TYR A 219 2.94 -6.08 11.68
CA TYR A 219 2.79 -5.98 10.23
C TYR A 219 4.11 -5.60 9.55
N LEU A 220 4.79 -4.55 10.02
CA LEU A 220 6.07 -4.10 9.44
C LEU A 220 7.14 -5.18 9.51
N ALA A 221 7.27 -5.85 10.65
CA ALA A 221 8.18 -6.99 10.78
C ALA A 221 7.88 -8.09 9.75
N GLY A 222 6.61 -8.39 9.53
CA GLY A 222 6.17 -9.33 8.50
C GLY A 222 6.56 -8.90 7.09
N GLU A 223 6.29 -7.64 6.72
CA GLU A 223 6.62 -7.11 5.40
C GLU A 223 8.14 -7.05 5.16
N PHE A 224 8.94 -6.70 6.19
CA PHE A 224 10.40 -6.74 6.10
C PHE A 224 10.93 -8.16 5.95
N VAL A 225 10.34 -9.15 6.63
CA VAL A 225 10.70 -10.57 6.44
C VAL A 225 10.35 -11.06 5.02
N LEU A 226 9.23 -10.61 4.46
CA LEU A 226 8.84 -10.91 3.08
C LEU A 226 9.78 -10.24 2.07
N ALA A 227 10.21 -9.00 2.34
CA ALA A 227 11.21 -8.30 1.53
C ALA A 227 12.60 -8.95 1.66
N ALA A 228 12.99 -9.40 2.85
CA ALA A 228 14.26 -10.08 3.11
C ALA A 228 14.40 -11.36 2.26
N ASP A 229 13.32 -12.12 2.10
CA ASP A 229 13.29 -13.35 1.31
C ASP A 229 13.71 -13.12 -0.16
N LEU A 230 13.52 -11.92 -0.72
CA LEU A 230 14.02 -11.53 -2.06
C LEU A 230 15.55 -11.60 -2.19
N TYR A 231 16.26 -11.32 -1.09
CA TYR A 231 17.71 -11.11 -1.07
C TYR A 231 18.52 -12.34 -0.70
N THR A 232 17.85 -13.49 -0.54
CA THR A 232 18.51 -14.78 -0.29
C THR A 232 19.37 -15.20 -1.48
N SER A 233 20.33 -16.11 -1.23
CA SER A 233 21.25 -16.62 -2.24
C SER A 233 20.58 -17.36 -3.39
N LYS A 234 19.34 -17.82 -3.22
CA LYS A 234 18.55 -18.49 -4.26
C LYS A 234 17.82 -17.51 -5.19
N LYS A 235 17.87 -16.20 -4.91
CA LYS A 235 17.13 -15.16 -5.63
C LYS A 235 18.07 -14.05 -6.09
N LEU A 236 18.10 -12.89 -5.42
CA LEU A 236 18.98 -11.78 -5.81
C LEU A 236 20.40 -11.88 -5.25
N ASP A 237 20.63 -12.75 -4.27
CA ASP A 237 21.94 -12.96 -3.62
C ASP A 237 22.60 -11.66 -3.15
N MET A 238 21.87 -10.89 -2.34
CA MET A 238 22.32 -9.60 -1.80
C MET A 238 22.38 -9.65 -0.28
N ALA A 239 23.37 -10.35 0.27
CA ALA A 239 23.49 -10.58 1.71
C ALA A 239 23.42 -9.29 2.57
N GLY A 240 23.96 -8.18 2.07
CA GLY A 240 23.86 -6.88 2.76
C GLY A 240 22.41 -6.38 2.87
N ARG A 241 21.61 -6.52 1.80
CA ARG A 241 20.18 -6.12 1.79
C ARG A 241 19.33 -7.09 2.60
N LEU A 242 19.65 -8.38 2.54
CA LEU A 242 19.06 -9.40 3.40
C LEU A 242 19.20 -9.03 4.87
N LYS A 243 20.43 -8.71 5.30
CA LYS A 243 20.72 -8.29 6.67
C LYS A 243 19.94 -7.04 7.06
N VAL A 244 19.95 -6.00 6.23
CA VAL A 244 19.22 -4.75 6.51
C VAL A 244 17.73 -5.04 6.76
N MET A 245 17.08 -5.80 5.90
CA MET A 245 15.65 -6.11 6.09
C MET A 245 15.40 -6.97 7.34
N CYS A 246 16.31 -7.89 7.68
CA CYS A 246 16.20 -8.68 8.90
C CYS A 246 16.43 -7.84 10.18
N ASP A 247 17.33 -6.86 10.13
CA ASP A 247 17.57 -5.94 11.24
C ASP A 247 16.33 -5.05 11.46
N GLU A 248 15.77 -4.46 10.39
CA GLU A 248 14.52 -3.68 10.45
C GLU A 248 13.35 -4.52 11.01
N ALA A 249 13.25 -5.78 10.60
CA ALA A 249 12.24 -6.70 11.14
C ALA A 249 12.43 -6.96 12.64
N THR A 250 13.69 -7.08 13.09
CA THR A 250 14.02 -7.27 14.50
C THR A 250 13.69 -6.02 15.32
N GLU A 251 14.03 -4.83 14.80
CA GLU A 251 13.72 -3.55 15.42
C GLU A 251 12.20 -3.35 15.56
N ALA A 252 11.44 -3.66 14.52
CA ALA A 252 9.98 -3.60 14.54
C ALA A 252 9.37 -4.46 15.66
N LEU A 253 9.96 -5.63 15.97
CA LEU A 253 9.47 -6.55 17.00
C LEU A 253 9.92 -6.19 18.43
N ALA A 254 10.86 -5.27 18.61
CA ALA A 254 11.52 -5.03 19.90
C ALA A 254 10.53 -4.70 21.04
N SER A 255 9.48 -3.92 20.75
CA SER A 255 8.46 -3.53 21.74
C SER A 255 7.16 -4.33 21.65
N VAL A 256 7.06 -5.32 20.75
CA VAL A 256 5.85 -6.14 20.61
C VAL A 256 5.86 -7.21 21.71
N PRO A 257 4.84 -7.36 22.56
CA PRO A 257 4.80 -8.44 23.56
C PRO A 257 4.98 -9.85 22.96
N PRO A 258 5.55 -10.82 23.72
CA PRO A 258 5.65 -12.21 23.27
C PRO A 258 4.31 -12.80 22.82
N SER A 259 4.29 -13.41 21.65
CA SER A 259 3.14 -14.14 21.10
C SER A 259 3.60 -15.25 20.16
N PRO A 260 2.75 -16.25 19.85
CA PRO A 260 3.06 -17.27 18.85
C PRO A 260 3.44 -16.69 17.47
N GLU A 261 2.77 -15.61 17.07
CA GLU A 261 3.01 -14.92 15.80
C GLU A 261 4.36 -14.21 15.81
N ARG A 262 4.72 -13.53 16.90
CA ARG A 262 6.03 -12.91 17.08
C ARG A 262 7.14 -13.97 17.01
N ALA A 263 6.97 -15.08 17.72
CA ALA A 263 7.95 -16.17 17.74
C ALA A 263 8.15 -16.81 16.35
N LYS A 264 7.08 -16.90 15.52
CA LYS A 264 7.19 -17.35 14.13
C LYS A 264 8.03 -16.38 13.28
N LEU A 265 7.84 -15.07 13.45
CA LEU A 265 8.65 -14.06 12.74
C LEU A 265 10.11 -14.08 13.20
N GLU A 266 10.37 -14.11 14.50
CA GLU A 266 11.73 -14.21 15.05
C GLU A 266 12.46 -15.45 14.54
N LYS A 267 11.77 -16.60 14.52
CA LYS A 267 12.32 -17.83 13.93
C LYS A 267 12.66 -17.66 12.45
N LYS A 268 11.77 -17.04 11.67
CA LYS A 268 12.00 -16.82 10.24
C LYS A 268 13.15 -15.84 9.98
N ILE A 269 13.29 -14.79 10.77
CA ILE A 269 14.44 -13.87 10.75
C ILE A 269 15.73 -14.64 11.03
N ALA A 270 15.75 -15.45 12.10
CA ALA A 270 16.91 -16.25 12.46
C ALA A 270 17.27 -17.29 11.39
N GLU A 271 16.28 -17.87 10.70
CA GLU A 271 16.50 -18.79 9.58
C GLU A 271 17.08 -18.09 8.35
N LEU A 272 16.57 -16.90 8.00
CA LEU A 272 17.07 -16.09 6.88
C LEU A 272 18.52 -15.62 7.09
N MET A 273 18.89 -15.32 8.33
CA MET A 273 20.24 -14.86 8.69
C MET A 273 21.28 -15.98 8.78
N LYS A 274 20.88 -17.26 8.69
CA LYS A 274 21.84 -18.36 8.66
C LYS A 274 22.58 -18.35 7.31
N PRO A 275 23.91 -18.56 7.32
CA PRO A 275 24.65 -18.74 6.07
C PRO A 275 24.09 -19.93 5.29
N ALA A 276 23.97 -19.78 3.97
CA ALA A 276 23.54 -20.88 3.11
C ALA A 276 24.49 -22.09 3.29
N PRO A 277 23.97 -23.33 3.29
CA PRO A 277 24.83 -24.51 3.31
C PRO A 277 25.82 -24.42 2.14
N LYS A 278 27.10 -24.67 2.41
CA LYS A 278 28.11 -24.77 1.34
C LYS A 278 27.69 -25.93 0.42
N THR A 279 27.27 -25.62 -0.79
CA THR A 279 27.03 -26.59 -1.88
C THR A 279 28.32 -26.90 -2.61
#